data_AF-A0A3T1D6J6-F1
#
_entry.id   AF-A0A3T1D6J6-F1
#
_cell.length_a   1.000
_cell.length_b   1.000
_cell.length_c   1.000
_cell.angle_alpha   90.00
_cell.angle_beta   90.00
_cell.angle_gamma   90.00
#
_symmetry.space_group_name_H-M   'P 1'
#
loop_
_entity.id
_entity.type
_entity.pdbx_description
1 polymer ?
#
loop_
_entity_poly.entity_id
_entity_poly.type
_entity_poly.pdbx_seq_one_letter_code
_entity_poly.pdbx_strand_id
1 'polypeptide(L)'
;MSELTFHYYMQLTQQESEQTFRLAMETAGYFAFYTFIEDFRGGLKSYSDEDKQLYRLKLDRASALFPTPEQFSPSWNTIWEQFNIIFVAKNEALSAISPSLRDGEWQILIDNPYSHQQVVCYPSLVFTEAAYMYGYFQRDLKPHECLRMQKVTELLTVNGRKEASLFPDT
;
A
#
# COMPACT_ATOMS: atom_id res chain seq x y z
N MET A 1 7.17 -3.54 -26.37
CA MET A 1 6.57 -3.86 -25.06
C MET A 1 7.28 -3.19 -23.87
N SER A 2 8.45 -2.54 -24.02
CA SER A 2 9.16 -1.89 -22.89
C SER A 2 8.58 -0.52 -22.49
N GLU A 3 7.88 0.15 -23.40
CA GLU A 3 7.39 1.54 -23.25
C GLU A 3 6.10 1.71 -22.42
N LEU A 4 5.49 0.62 -21.93
CA LEU A 4 4.27 0.67 -21.09
C LEU A 4 4.51 0.21 -19.64
N THR A 5 5.77 0.01 -19.27
CA THR A 5 6.11 -0.46 -17.93
C THR A 5 6.06 0.67 -16.91
N PHE A 6 5.75 0.34 -15.65
CA PHE A 6 5.85 1.30 -14.55
C PHE A 6 7.27 1.85 -14.42
N HIS A 7 8.31 1.03 -14.61
CA HIS A 7 9.70 1.49 -14.58
C HIS A 7 9.97 2.59 -15.61
N TYR A 8 9.51 2.42 -16.84
CA TYR A 8 9.60 3.46 -17.86
C TYR A 8 8.84 4.72 -17.46
N TYR A 9 7.60 4.58 -16.97
CA TYR A 9 6.81 5.70 -16.45
C TYR A 9 7.56 6.48 -15.36
N MET A 10 8.23 5.80 -14.43
CA MET A 10 8.99 6.43 -13.35
C MET A 10 10.17 7.26 -13.86
N GLN A 11 10.69 6.97 -15.06
CA GLN A 11 11.78 7.73 -15.69
C GLN A 11 11.30 8.92 -16.53
N LEU A 12 10.01 8.99 -16.88
CA LEU A 12 9.47 10.09 -17.68
C LEU A 12 9.60 11.43 -16.95
N THR A 13 10.23 12.42 -17.58
CA THR A 13 10.36 13.77 -17.03
C THR A 13 9.61 14.80 -17.86
N GLN A 14 9.49 14.55 -19.17
CA GLN A 14 8.92 15.45 -20.16
C GLN A 14 7.44 15.13 -20.44
N GLN A 15 6.64 16.18 -20.60
CA GLN A 15 5.21 16.08 -20.84
C GLN A 15 4.87 15.37 -22.16
N GLU A 16 5.68 15.57 -23.21
CA GLU A 16 5.47 14.92 -24.52
C GLU A 16 5.55 13.38 -24.39
N SER A 17 6.58 12.88 -23.69
CA SER A 17 6.74 11.45 -23.45
C SER A 17 5.61 10.86 -22.59
N GLU A 18 5.05 11.63 -21.66
CA GLU A 18 3.88 11.22 -20.89
C GLU A 18 2.63 11.10 -21.76
N GLN A 19 2.42 12.01 -22.71
CA GLN A 19 1.31 11.90 -23.66
C GLN A 19 1.45 10.68 -24.58
N THR A 20 2.66 10.39 -25.06
CA THR A 20 2.94 9.15 -25.81
C THR A 20 2.63 7.92 -24.97
N PHE A 21 3.04 7.90 -23.71
CA PHE A 21 2.73 6.81 -22.77
C PHE A 21 1.22 6.63 -22.59
N ARG A 22 0.46 7.71 -22.42
CA ARG A 22 -1.01 7.67 -22.29
C ARG A 22 -1.67 7.03 -23.50
N LEU A 23 -1.35 7.50 -24.69
CA LEU A 23 -1.95 7.01 -25.95
C LEU A 23 -1.63 5.53 -26.18
N ALA A 24 -0.39 5.13 -25.88
CA ALA A 24 0.01 3.73 -25.95
C ALA A 24 -0.76 2.86 -24.93
N MET A 25 -1.01 3.39 -23.73
CA MET A 25 -1.77 2.71 -22.67
C MET A 25 -3.24 2.53 -23.06
N GLU A 26 -3.88 3.58 -23.58
CA GLU A 26 -5.26 3.54 -24.10
C GLU A 26 -5.43 2.49 -25.20
N THR A 27 -4.44 2.37 -26.09
CA THR A 27 -4.44 1.36 -27.17
C THR A 27 -4.25 -0.06 -26.63
N ALA A 28 -3.39 -0.24 -25.62
CA ALA A 28 -3.13 -1.55 -25.01
C ALA A 28 -4.28 -2.04 -24.12
N GLY A 29 -5.05 -1.11 -23.53
CA GLY A 29 -6.28 -1.39 -22.79
C GLY A 29 -6.06 -2.00 -21.40
N TYR A 30 -7.06 -2.75 -20.94
CA TYR A 30 -7.21 -3.20 -19.55
C TYR A 30 -5.95 -3.83 -18.93
N PHE A 31 -5.35 -4.83 -19.58
CA PHE A 31 -4.27 -5.60 -18.97
C PHE A 31 -3.00 -4.77 -18.73
N ALA A 32 -2.67 -3.88 -19.66
CA ALA A 32 -1.54 -2.96 -19.51
C ALA A 32 -1.77 -2.00 -18.35
N PHE A 33 -2.97 -1.42 -18.26
CA PHE A 33 -3.33 -0.53 -17.17
C PHE A 33 -3.41 -1.25 -15.81
N TYR A 34 -3.93 -2.49 -15.77
CA TYR A 34 -3.92 -3.33 -14.57
C TYR A 34 -2.49 -3.52 -14.05
N THR A 35 -1.58 -3.93 -14.93
CA THR A 35 -0.16 -4.13 -14.57
C THR A 35 0.46 -2.83 -14.05
N PHE A 36 0.18 -1.70 -14.71
CA PHE A 36 0.64 -0.39 -14.27
C PHE A 36 0.13 -0.03 -12.86
N ILE A 37 -1.15 -0.28 -12.57
CA ILE A 37 -1.74 -0.03 -11.24
C ILE A 37 -1.14 -0.95 -10.17
N GLU A 38 -0.95 -2.23 -10.47
CA GLU A 38 -0.30 -3.18 -9.54
C GLU A 38 1.15 -2.80 -9.25
N ASP A 39 1.91 -2.43 -10.28
CA ASP A 39 3.29 -1.97 -10.10
C ASP A 39 3.35 -0.65 -9.33
N PHE A 40 2.43 0.29 -9.58
CA PHE A 40 2.33 1.54 -8.84
C PHE A 40 2.05 1.26 -7.36
N ARG A 41 1.15 0.32 -7.05
CA ARG A 41 0.87 -0.12 -5.68
C ARG A 41 2.09 -0.78 -5.03
N GLY A 42 2.81 -1.61 -5.77
CA GLY A 42 4.09 -2.20 -5.34
C GLY A 42 5.12 -1.12 -5.00
N GLY A 43 5.18 -0.05 -5.80
CA GLY A 43 5.97 1.14 -5.54
C GLY A 43 5.54 1.86 -4.27
N LEU A 44 4.23 2.12 -4.10
CA LEU A 44 3.67 2.70 -2.88
C LEU A 44 3.99 1.88 -1.62
N LYS A 45 4.00 0.56 -1.74
CA LYS A 45 4.38 -0.36 -0.65
C LYS A 45 5.86 -0.22 -0.29
N SER A 46 6.74 -0.16 -1.28
CA SER A 46 8.19 -0.30 -1.08
C SER A 46 8.99 1.00 -0.90
N TYR A 47 8.48 2.15 -1.36
CA TYR A 47 9.27 3.40 -1.35
C TYR A 47 9.74 3.84 0.05
N SER A 48 10.89 4.53 0.06
CA SER A 48 11.61 5.00 1.25
C SER A 48 11.52 6.53 1.44
N ASP A 49 12.17 7.10 2.46
CA ASP A 49 12.16 8.55 2.69
C ASP A 49 12.75 9.35 1.52
N GLU A 50 13.76 8.78 0.87
CA GLU A 50 14.47 9.34 -0.26
C GLU A 50 13.55 9.51 -1.48
N ASP A 51 12.55 8.64 -1.61
CA ASP A 51 11.68 8.55 -2.78
C ASP A 51 10.38 9.36 -2.62
N LYS A 52 10.10 9.93 -1.44
CA LYS A 52 8.83 10.59 -1.11
C LYS A 52 8.39 11.62 -2.15
N GLN A 53 9.32 12.50 -2.53
CA GLN A 53 9.05 13.57 -3.50
C GLN A 53 8.81 13.01 -4.91
N LEU A 54 9.57 11.98 -5.29
CA LEU A 54 9.39 11.31 -6.57
C LEU A 54 7.98 10.68 -6.66
N TYR A 55 7.57 9.95 -5.63
CA TYR A 55 6.25 9.30 -5.62
C TYR A 55 5.09 10.30 -5.55
N ARG A 56 5.24 11.43 -4.85
CA ARG A 56 4.25 12.52 -4.91
C ARG A 56 4.06 12.99 -6.34
N LEU A 57 5.16 13.38 -6.99
CA LEU A 57 5.16 13.90 -8.35
C LEU A 57 4.55 12.90 -9.34
N LYS A 58 4.93 11.62 -9.20
CA LYS A 58 4.45 10.54 -10.07
C LYS A 58 2.99 10.21 -9.84
N LEU A 59 2.51 10.26 -8.60
CA LEU A 59 1.08 10.09 -8.33
C LEU A 59 0.25 11.23 -8.91
N ASP A 60 0.70 12.48 -8.73
CA ASP A 60 0.04 13.66 -9.32
C ASP A 60 -0.05 13.53 -10.84
N ARG A 61 1.09 13.24 -11.49
CA ARG A 61 1.15 13.09 -12.93
C ARG A 61 0.31 11.93 -13.43
N ALA A 62 0.32 10.78 -12.77
CA ALA A 62 -0.48 9.62 -13.17
C ALA A 62 -1.98 9.95 -13.11
N SER A 63 -2.43 10.61 -12.03
CA SER A 63 -3.82 11.04 -11.88
C SER A 63 -4.25 12.06 -12.94
N ALA A 64 -3.35 12.98 -13.31
CA ALA A 64 -3.60 13.95 -14.38
C ALA A 64 -3.58 13.32 -15.78
N LEU A 65 -2.74 12.30 -15.98
CA LEU A 65 -2.61 11.60 -17.25
C LEU A 65 -3.81 10.69 -17.52
N PHE A 66 -4.36 10.09 -16.47
CA PHE A 66 -5.50 9.18 -16.54
C PHE A 66 -6.62 9.64 -15.58
N PRO A 67 -7.31 10.77 -15.87
CA PRO A 67 -8.30 11.34 -14.96
C PRO A 67 -9.56 10.47 -14.80
N THR A 68 -9.83 9.57 -15.75
CA THR A 68 -10.99 8.67 -15.78
C THR A 68 -10.55 7.21 -15.91
N PRO A 69 -9.85 6.64 -14.91
CA PRO A 69 -9.31 5.28 -14.96
C PRO A 69 -10.41 4.20 -15.08
N GLU A 70 -11.66 4.53 -14.74
CA GLU A 70 -12.83 3.66 -14.89
C GLU A 70 -13.12 3.25 -16.34
N GLN A 71 -12.60 3.99 -17.33
CA GLN A 71 -12.68 3.61 -18.74
C GLN A 71 -11.92 2.31 -19.04
N PHE A 72 -10.85 2.01 -18.28
CA PHE A 72 -10.15 0.74 -18.39
C PHE A 72 -10.82 -0.35 -17.56
N SER A 73 -11.32 -0.02 -16.36
CA SER A 73 -12.13 -0.92 -15.53
C SER A 73 -12.97 -0.13 -14.51
N PRO A 74 -14.29 -0.37 -14.39
CA PRO A 74 -15.14 0.29 -13.39
C PRO A 74 -14.63 0.21 -11.95
N SER A 75 -13.85 -0.83 -11.63
CA SER A 75 -13.24 -1.02 -10.30
C SER A 75 -12.22 0.06 -9.91
N TRP A 76 -11.76 0.88 -10.85
CA TRP A 76 -10.74 1.90 -10.62
C TRP A 76 -11.26 3.33 -10.49
N ASN A 77 -12.57 3.56 -10.43
CA ASN A 77 -13.17 4.89 -10.34
C ASN A 77 -12.61 5.80 -9.22
N THR A 78 -12.03 5.22 -8.17
CA THR A 78 -11.47 5.91 -7.00
C THR A 78 -9.99 5.58 -6.78
N ILE A 79 -9.32 4.91 -7.72
CA ILE A 79 -7.97 4.37 -7.49
C ILE A 79 -6.95 5.44 -7.12
N TRP A 80 -7.03 6.63 -7.74
CA TRP A 80 -6.11 7.73 -7.44
C TRP A 80 -6.33 8.33 -6.06
N GLU A 81 -7.60 8.45 -5.64
CA GLU A 81 -7.94 8.87 -4.27
C GLU A 81 -7.41 7.85 -3.25
N GLN A 82 -7.60 6.55 -3.52
CA GLN A 82 -7.09 5.47 -2.67
C GLN A 82 -5.57 5.54 -2.54
N PHE A 83 -4.85 5.70 -3.65
CA PHE A 83 -3.40 5.84 -3.66
C PHE A 83 -2.93 7.11 -2.93
N ASN A 84 -3.68 8.21 -3.05
CA ASN A 84 -3.37 9.45 -2.34
C ASN A 84 -3.52 9.30 -0.83
N ILE A 85 -4.60 8.66 -0.35
CA ILE A 85 -4.80 8.37 1.08
C ILE A 85 -3.65 7.52 1.61
N ILE A 86 -3.30 6.43 0.91
CA ILE A 86 -2.18 5.56 1.28
C ILE A 86 -0.86 6.35 1.32
N PHE A 87 -0.60 7.17 0.30
CA PHE A 87 0.60 8.00 0.24
C PHE A 87 0.71 8.96 1.43
N VAL A 88 -0.36 9.67 1.75
CA VAL A 88 -0.38 10.63 2.88
C VAL A 88 -0.13 9.90 4.19
N ALA A 89 -0.90 8.85 4.49
CA ALA A 89 -0.80 8.10 5.73
C ALA A 89 0.55 7.39 5.91
N LYS A 90 1.11 6.80 4.84
CA LYS A 90 2.45 6.21 4.88
C LYS A 90 3.51 7.27 5.21
N ASN A 91 3.37 8.48 4.67
CA ASN A 91 4.30 9.58 4.96
C ASN A 91 4.14 10.15 6.38
N GLU A 92 2.93 10.13 6.94
CA GLU A 92 2.72 10.42 8.37
C GLU A 92 3.51 9.42 9.23
N ALA A 93 3.38 8.12 8.96
CA ALA A 93 4.12 7.08 9.67
C ALA A 93 5.64 7.23 9.53
N LEU A 94 6.14 7.45 8.31
CA LEU A 94 7.56 7.72 8.06
C LEU A 94 8.03 8.95 8.85
N SER A 95 7.22 10.00 8.95
CA SER A 95 7.62 11.23 9.66
C SER A 95 7.53 11.09 11.19
N ALA A 96 6.60 10.29 11.70
CA ALA A 96 6.37 10.09 13.12
C ALA A 96 7.47 9.24 13.80
N ILE A 97 8.07 8.31 13.07
CA ILE A 97 9.09 7.39 13.60
C ILE A 97 10.44 7.69 12.96
N SER A 98 11.43 8.07 13.78
CA SER A 98 12.81 8.32 13.36
C SER A 98 13.39 7.11 12.60
N PRO A 99 14.18 7.32 11.51
CA PRO A 99 14.89 6.25 10.81
C PRO A 99 15.61 5.26 11.72
N SER A 100 16.23 5.75 12.80
CA SER A 100 16.99 4.94 13.76
C SER A 100 16.14 3.97 14.61
N LEU A 101 14.81 4.10 14.59
CA LEU A 101 13.88 3.29 15.39
C LEU A 101 13.08 2.29 14.54
N ARG A 102 13.27 2.27 13.22
CA ARG A 102 12.41 1.53 12.28
C ARG A 102 12.85 0.09 12.03
N ASP A 103 14.04 -0.30 12.46
CA ASP A 103 14.51 -1.67 12.37
C ASP A 103 13.61 -2.64 13.16
N GLY A 104 13.77 -3.94 12.91
CA GLY A 104 13.03 -4.99 13.60
C GLY A 104 11.63 -5.25 13.04
N GLU A 105 10.83 -5.95 13.85
CA GLU A 105 9.49 -6.39 13.49
C GLU A 105 8.43 -5.36 13.87
N TRP A 106 7.48 -5.17 12.96
CA TRP A 106 6.31 -4.34 13.11
C TRP A 106 5.04 -5.14 12.90
N GLN A 107 3.95 -4.66 13.47
CA GLN A 107 2.62 -5.23 13.31
C GLN A 107 1.56 -4.15 13.14
N ILE A 108 0.49 -4.51 12.44
CA ILE A 108 -0.75 -3.74 12.37
C ILE A 108 -1.84 -4.44 13.17
N LEU A 109 -2.50 -3.70 14.05
CA LEU A 109 -3.66 -4.14 14.81
C LEU A 109 -4.87 -3.32 14.42
N ILE A 110 -6.00 -4.00 14.17
CA ILE A 110 -7.31 -3.38 13.98
C ILE A 110 -8.23 -3.97 15.04
N ASP A 111 -8.75 -3.09 15.89
CA ASP A 111 -9.55 -3.44 17.06
C ASP A 111 -10.78 -2.53 17.15
N ASN A 112 -11.88 -3.01 17.70
CA ASN A 112 -13.01 -2.17 18.08
C ASN A 112 -13.31 -2.43 19.57
N PRO A 113 -12.92 -1.51 20.48
CA PRO A 113 -13.02 -1.74 21.92
C PRO A 113 -14.48 -1.83 22.42
N TYR A 114 -15.45 -1.53 21.56
CA TYR A 114 -16.88 -1.61 21.86
C TYR A 114 -17.56 -2.83 21.19
N SER A 115 -16.77 -3.72 20.58
CA SER A 115 -17.25 -4.91 19.87
C SER A 115 -16.69 -6.18 20.51
N HIS A 116 -17.45 -7.27 20.41
CA HIS A 116 -16.96 -8.62 20.75
C HIS A 116 -16.30 -9.32 19.55
N GLN A 117 -16.10 -8.61 18.43
CA GLN A 117 -15.40 -9.15 17.27
C GLN A 117 -13.91 -9.38 17.56
N GLN A 118 -13.31 -10.26 16.76
CA GLN A 118 -11.90 -10.58 16.88
C GLN A 118 -11.04 -9.38 16.48
N VAL A 119 -9.91 -9.21 17.18
CA VAL A 119 -8.85 -8.28 16.80
C VAL A 119 -8.11 -8.86 15.59
N VAL A 120 -7.95 -8.05 14.55
CA VAL A 120 -7.15 -8.43 13.38
C VAL A 120 -5.70 -8.01 13.63
N CYS A 121 -4.77 -8.95 13.42
CA CYS A 121 -3.34 -8.70 13.53
C CYS A 121 -2.63 -9.11 12.23
N TYR A 122 -1.78 -8.21 11.71
CA TYR A 122 -0.82 -8.48 10.65
C TYR A 122 0.59 -8.40 11.27
N PRO A 123 1.17 -9.52 11.73
CA PRO A 123 2.48 -9.55 12.37
C PRO A 123 3.62 -9.65 11.35
N SER A 124 4.86 -9.64 11.84
CA SER A 124 6.06 -9.98 11.04
C SER A 124 6.30 -9.09 9.83
N LEU A 125 5.98 -7.79 9.97
CA LEU A 125 6.21 -6.78 8.93
C LEU A 125 7.53 -6.06 9.17
N VAL A 126 8.20 -5.64 8.10
CA VAL A 126 9.19 -4.55 8.21
C VAL A 126 8.49 -3.20 8.25
N PHE A 127 9.16 -2.17 8.77
CA PHE A 127 8.54 -0.85 8.95
C PHE A 127 7.90 -0.25 7.69
N THR A 128 8.57 -0.36 6.53
CA THR A 128 8.07 0.21 5.27
C THR A 128 6.76 -0.45 4.82
N GLU A 129 6.63 -1.76 5.03
CA GLU A 129 5.41 -2.50 4.76
C GLU A 129 4.32 -2.18 5.78
N ALA A 130 4.66 -2.09 7.07
CA ALA A 130 3.73 -1.68 8.12
C ALA A 130 3.19 -0.27 7.86
N ALA A 131 4.04 0.69 7.46
CA ALA A 131 3.62 2.05 7.12
C ALA A 131 2.69 2.09 5.91
N TYR A 132 2.92 1.24 4.89
CA TYR A 132 1.97 1.07 3.79
C TYR A 132 0.63 0.49 4.26
N MET A 133 0.67 -0.58 5.07
CA MET A 133 -0.54 -1.24 5.58
C MET A 133 -1.34 -0.33 6.50
N TYR A 134 -0.66 0.50 7.29
CA TYR A 134 -1.29 1.56 8.08
C TYR A 134 -2.14 2.48 7.19
N GLY A 135 -1.58 3.01 6.11
CA GLY A 135 -2.36 3.82 5.17
C GLY A 135 -3.45 3.06 4.42
N TYR A 136 -3.18 1.79 4.07
CA TYR A 136 -4.14 0.93 3.38
C TYR A 136 -5.40 0.68 4.21
N PHE A 137 -5.27 0.35 5.50
CA PHE A 137 -6.40 0.06 6.36
C PHE A 137 -7.11 1.31 6.88
N GLN A 138 -6.42 2.44 7.01
CA GLN A 138 -7.02 3.67 7.51
C GLN A 138 -8.25 4.11 6.69
N ARG A 139 -8.25 3.86 5.38
CA ARG A 139 -9.37 4.13 4.47
C ARG A 139 -10.63 3.35 4.83
N ASP A 140 -10.46 2.11 5.28
CA ASP A 140 -11.55 1.14 5.43
C ASP A 140 -11.99 0.97 6.90
N LEU A 141 -11.52 1.87 7.80
CA LEU A 141 -11.89 1.85 9.22
C LEU A 141 -13.38 2.13 9.40
N LYS A 142 -14.05 1.21 10.08
CA LYS A 142 -15.46 1.38 10.49
C LYS A 142 -15.57 2.28 11.72
N PRO A 143 -16.78 2.78 12.04
CA PRO A 143 -16.99 3.53 13.26
C PRO A 143 -16.48 2.78 14.49
N HIS A 144 -15.71 3.50 15.31
CA HIS A 144 -15.08 3.02 16.53
C HIS A 144 -13.98 1.97 16.37
N GLU A 145 -13.59 1.60 15.14
CA GLU A 145 -12.36 0.83 14.92
C GLU A 145 -11.13 1.71 15.20
N CYS A 146 -10.11 1.09 15.77
CA CYS A 146 -8.82 1.67 16.10
C CYS A 146 -7.76 0.90 15.32
N LEU A 147 -7.00 1.65 14.51
CA LEU A 147 -5.81 1.16 13.83
C LEU A 147 -4.57 1.49 14.66
N ARG A 148 -3.70 0.50 14.89
CA ARG A 148 -2.42 0.70 15.56
C ARG A 148 -1.30 0.12 14.72
N MET A 149 -0.24 0.89 14.54
CA MET A 149 1.05 0.41 14.03
C MET A 149 2.03 0.33 15.19
N GLN A 150 2.59 -0.85 15.45
CA GLN A 150 3.39 -1.11 16.64
C GLN A 150 4.68 -1.85 16.30
N LYS A 151 5.80 -1.44 16.90
CA LYS A 151 7.06 -2.19 16.90
C LYS A 151 7.02 -3.28 17.96
N VAL A 152 7.40 -4.50 17.58
CA VAL A 152 7.55 -5.63 18.50
C VAL A 152 8.97 -5.61 19.04
N THR A 153 9.13 -5.42 20.36
CA THR A 153 10.43 -5.39 21.03
C THR A 153 10.83 -6.76 21.58
N GLU A 154 9.85 -7.50 22.08
CA GLU A 154 10.03 -8.84 22.66
C GLU A 154 8.90 -9.73 22.15
N LEU A 155 9.24 -10.96 21.76
CA LEU A 155 8.29 -11.92 21.21
C LEU A 155 8.54 -13.31 21.81
N LEU A 156 7.47 -13.92 22.32
CA LEU A 156 7.44 -15.33 22.68
C LEU A 156 6.50 -16.06 21.72
N THR A 157 7.00 -17.11 21.09
CA THR A 157 6.21 -17.95 20.19
C THR A 157 6.24 -19.39 20.67
N VAL A 158 5.07 -20.00 20.76
CA VAL A 158 4.90 -21.43 21.02
C VAL A 158 3.88 -21.98 20.04
N ASN A 159 4.20 -23.11 19.44
CA ASN A 159 3.26 -23.82 18.58
C ASN A 159 2.41 -24.78 19.41
N GLY A 160 1.18 -25.01 18.97
CA GLY A 160 0.30 -26.01 19.57
C GLY A 160 0.96 -27.38 19.53
N ARG A 161 0.93 -28.09 20.67
CA ARG A 161 1.43 -29.46 20.78
C ARG A 161 0.25 -30.42 20.79
N LYS A 162 0.31 -31.45 19.95
CA LYS A 162 -0.76 -32.45 19.83
C LYS A 162 -1.08 -33.08 21.18
N GLU A 163 -0.05 -33.42 21.95
CA GLU A 163 -0.18 -34.10 23.25
C GLU A 163 -0.84 -33.22 24.32
N ALA A 164 -0.91 -31.91 24.10
CA ALA A 164 -1.53 -30.94 25.00
C ALA A 164 -2.84 -30.35 24.45
N SER A 165 -3.29 -30.77 23.26
CA SER A 165 -4.50 -30.26 22.62
C SER A 165 -5.74 -31.00 23.13
N LEU A 166 -6.76 -30.26 23.55
CA LEU A 166 -8.10 -30.79 23.83
C LEU A 166 -8.97 -30.89 22.56
N PHE A 167 -8.49 -30.34 21.44
CA PHE A 167 -9.20 -30.38 20.16
C PHE A 167 -8.84 -31.65 19.39
N PRO A 168 -9.83 -32.31 18.76
CA PRO A 168 -9.59 -33.53 18.00
C PRO A 168 -8.70 -33.27 16.78
N ASP A 169 -7.97 -34.30 16.37
CA ASP A 169 -7.26 -34.30 15.09
C ASP A 169 -8.30 -34.16 13.96
N THR A 170 -8.21 -33.10 13.17
CA THR A 170 -8.91 -32.96 11.88
C THR A 170 -8.13 -33.63 10.77
#